data_AF-A0A2G3A4A4-F1
#
_entry.id   AF-A0A2G3A4A4-F1
#
_cell.length_a   1.000
_cell.length_b   1.000
_cell.length_c   1.000
_cell.angle_alpha   90.00
_cell.angle_beta   90.00
_cell.angle_gamma   90.00
#
_symmetry.space_group_name_H-M   'P 1'
#
loop_
_entity.id
_entity.type
_entity.pdbx_description
1 polymer ?
#
loop_
_entity_poly.entity_id
_entity_poly.type
_entity_poly.pdbx_seq_one_letter_code
_entity_poly.pdbx_strand_id
1 'polypeptide(L)'
;MAPILVVETNRGITIIRGTNYRSPHGTPNGFLDLLLIISTQPYKEEEILKILDIKCQEEDVEISEDARVLLTKIGVNTSLRYTIHLITSAALACQKWKGKIMEVEDITRVYNLFYDVKRSTQYLMEYQSQYMFKEISAGEAEEDETTAMVS
;
A
#
# COMPACT_ATOMS: atom_id res chain seq x y z
N MET A 1 19.29 -27.45 -17.81
CA MET A 1 18.25 -26.46 -18.15
C MET A 1 18.37 -25.29 -17.18
N ALA A 2 18.30 -24.05 -17.66
CA ALA A 2 18.28 -22.87 -16.80
C ALA A 2 16.83 -22.55 -16.37
N PRO A 3 16.59 -22.05 -15.14
CA PRO A 3 15.25 -21.68 -14.67
C PRO A 3 14.76 -20.38 -15.32
N ILE A 4 13.43 -20.18 -15.33
CA ILE A 4 12.81 -18.92 -15.72
C ILE A 4 12.96 -17.94 -14.56
N LEU A 5 13.53 -16.76 -14.84
CA LEU A 5 13.67 -15.68 -13.87
C LEU A 5 12.54 -14.66 -14.05
N VAL A 6 11.76 -14.44 -13.00
CA VAL A 6 10.75 -13.38 -12.94
C VAL A 6 11.20 -12.37 -11.89
N VAL A 7 11.28 -11.11 -12.27
CA VAL A 7 11.69 -9.99 -11.40
C VAL A 7 10.63 -8.90 -11.48
N GLU A 8 10.31 -8.30 -10.34
CA GLU A 8 9.42 -7.15 -10.25
C GLU A 8 10.18 -5.95 -9.68
N THR A 9 9.85 -4.76 -10.15
CA THR A 9 10.42 -3.50 -9.66
C THR A 9 9.33 -2.44 -9.59
N ASN A 10 9.23 -1.82 -8.41
CA ASN A 10 8.33 -0.69 -8.17
C ASN A 10 9.07 0.66 -8.30
N ARG A 11 10.30 0.66 -8.84
CA ARG A 11 11.13 1.86 -9.02
C ARG A 11 11.24 2.20 -10.51
N GLY A 12 11.00 3.47 -10.84
CA GLY A 12 11.18 4.03 -12.18
C GLY A 12 12.65 4.16 -12.55
N ILE A 13 13.24 5.36 -12.37
CA ILE A 13 14.67 5.59 -12.59
C ILE A 13 15.35 5.64 -11.23
N THR A 14 16.37 4.79 -11.02
CA THR A 14 17.11 4.78 -9.76
C THR A 14 18.59 4.49 -10.00
N ILE A 15 19.42 4.75 -8.99
CA ILE A 15 20.87 4.55 -9.07
C ILE A 15 21.16 3.04 -8.97
N ILE A 16 22.04 2.54 -9.85
CA ILE A 16 22.53 1.17 -9.74
C ILE A 16 23.38 1.07 -8.47
N ARG A 17 22.96 0.24 -7.52
CA ARG A 17 23.66 0.06 -6.24
C ARG A 17 25.13 -0.27 -6.47
N GLY A 18 26.02 0.51 -5.85
CA GLY A 18 27.47 0.36 -6.01
C GLY A 18 28.08 1.21 -7.14
N THR A 19 27.28 2.01 -7.84
CA THR A 19 27.77 2.97 -8.84
C THR A 19 27.06 4.33 -8.67
N ASN A 20 27.53 5.35 -9.40
CA ASN A 20 26.89 6.67 -9.43
C ASN A 20 25.98 6.86 -10.66
N TYR A 21 25.73 5.81 -11.44
CA TYR A 21 24.93 5.88 -12.66
C TYR A 21 23.45 5.61 -12.36
N ARG A 22 22.57 6.48 -12.89
CA ARG A 22 21.11 6.28 -12.88
C ARG A 22 20.71 5.47 -14.11
N SER A 23 19.83 4.49 -13.91
CA SER A 23 19.35 3.58 -14.95
C SER A 23 17.87 3.26 -14.74
N PRO A 24 17.10 2.92 -15.78
CA PRO A 24 15.76 2.38 -15.61
C PRO A 24 15.79 1.15 -14.70
N HIS A 25 14.88 1.12 -13.74
CA HIS A 25 14.73 0.08 -12.73
C HIS A 25 15.97 -0.19 -11.85
N GLY A 26 17.03 0.62 -11.97
CA GLY A 26 18.28 0.42 -11.23
C GLY A 26 19.10 -0.78 -11.72
N THR A 27 18.80 -1.28 -12.91
CA THR A 27 19.50 -2.40 -13.54
C THR A 27 20.44 -1.91 -14.64
N PRO A 28 21.59 -2.55 -14.87
CA PRO A 28 22.46 -2.21 -16.00
C PRO A 28 21.75 -2.36 -17.35
N ASN A 29 22.03 -1.48 -18.31
CA ASN A 29 21.38 -1.48 -19.64
C ASN A 29 21.48 -2.82 -20.37
N GLY A 30 22.64 -3.48 -20.32
CA GLY A 30 22.80 -4.79 -20.95
C GLY A 30 21.96 -5.92 -20.33
N PHE A 31 21.49 -5.75 -19.09
CA PHE A 31 20.53 -6.67 -18.48
C PHE A 31 19.11 -6.36 -18.96
N LEU A 32 18.74 -5.07 -19.08
CA LEU A 32 17.42 -4.64 -19.55
C LEU A 32 17.13 -5.12 -20.97
N ASP A 33 18.12 -5.10 -21.87
CA ASP A 33 17.97 -5.55 -23.25
C ASP A 33 17.60 -7.04 -23.38
N LEU A 34 17.83 -7.83 -22.33
CA LEU A 34 17.52 -9.26 -22.28
C LEU A 34 16.16 -9.56 -21.63
N LEU A 35 15.47 -8.55 -21.08
CA LEU A 35 14.22 -8.74 -20.35
C LEU A 35 13.00 -8.44 -21.21
N LEU A 36 11.93 -9.21 -20.99
CA LEU A 36 10.59 -8.85 -21.44
C LEU A 36 9.92 -8.01 -20.35
N ILE A 37 9.68 -6.73 -20.62
CA ILE A 37 9.06 -5.82 -19.68
C ILE A 37 7.53 -5.89 -19.82
N ILE A 38 6.86 -6.22 -18.72
CA ILE A 38 5.40 -6.21 -18.62
C ILE A 38 5.01 -5.10 -17.62
N SER A 39 4.23 -4.12 -18.08
CA SER A 39 3.75 -3.04 -17.22
C SER A 39 2.36 -3.38 -16.67
N THR A 40 2.21 -3.25 -15.35
CA THR A 40 0.93 -3.38 -14.65
C THR A 40 0.29 -2.01 -14.46
N GLN A 41 -1.03 -1.93 -14.62
CA GLN A 41 -1.81 -0.71 -14.39
C GLN A 41 -2.46 -0.74 -12.99
N PRO A 42 -2.73 0.43 -12.38
CA PRO A 42 -3.45 0.49 -11.11
C PRO A 42 -4.89 -0.04 -11.27
N TYR A 43 -5.39 -0.69 -10.22
CA TYR A 43 -6.74 -1.23 -10.19
C TYR A 43 -7.81 -0.14 -10.19
N LYS A 44 -8.93 -0.39 -10.86
CA LYS A 44 -10.14 0.41 -10.77
C LYS A 44 -10.93 0.08 -9.51
N GLU A 45 -11.81 0.98 -9.09
CA GLU A 45 -12.66 0.79 -7.89
C GLU A 45 -13.49 -0.51 -7.96
N GLU A 46 -14.06 -0.83 -9.12
CA GLU A 46 -14.81 -2.08 -9.34
C GLU A 46 -13.95 -3.34 -9.20
N GLU A 47 -12.66 -3.25 -9.57
CA GLU A 47 -11.72 -4.35 -9.45
C GLU A 47 -11.27 -4.53 -8.00
N ILE A 48 -11.05 -3.43 -7.28
CA ILE A 48 -10.76 -3.44 -5.85
C ILE A 48 -11.88 -4.12 -5.08
N LEU A 49 -13.15 -3.77 -5.35
CA LEU A 49 -14.30 -4.39 -4.70
C LEU A 49 -14.32 -5.90 -4.92
N LYS A 50 -14.11 -6.38 -6.15
CA LYS A 50 -14.02 -7.81 -6.46
C LYS A 50 -12.86 -8.51 -5.75
N ILE A 51 -11.70 -7.86 -5.68
CA ILE A 51 -10.53 -8.43 -4.98
C ILE A 51 -10.83 -8.56 -3.49
N LEU A 52 -11.45 -7.55 -2.89
CA LEU A 52 -11.85 -7.59 -1.48
C LEU A 52 -12.88 -8.70 -1.25
N ASP A 53 -13.87 -8.87 -2.13
CA ASP A 53 -14.86 -9.95 -2.01
C ASP A 53 -14.21 -11.34 -2.01
N ILE A 54 -13.28 -11.58 -2.94
CA ILE A 54 -12.53 -12.84 -3.00
C ILE A 54 -11.72 -13.04 -1.70
N LYS A 55 -11.11 -11.98 -1.17
CA LYS A 55 -10.34 -12.06 0.08
C LYS A 55 -11.22 -12.33 1.29
N CYS A 56 -12.41 -11.76 1.35
CA CYS A 56 -13.36 -12.02 2.44
C CYS A 56 -13.88 -13.45 2.39
N GLN A 57 -14.11 -13.97 1.18
CA GLN A 57 -14.46 -15.38 0.98
C GLN A 57 -13.31 -16.33 1.35
N GLU A 58 -12.07 -15.97 1.04
CA GLU A 58 -10.88 -16.77 1.38
C GLU A 58 -10.59 -16.79 2.89
N GLU A 59 -10.86 -15.68 3.60
CA GLU A 59 -10.72 -15.58 5.05
C GLU A 59 -11.96 -16.07 5.83
N ASP A 60 -12.99 -16.60 5.16
CA ASP A 60 -14.26 -17.03 5.74
C ASP A 60 -14.94 -15.96 6.63
N VAL A 61 -14.91 -14.69 6.19
CA VAL A 61 -15.49 -13.56 6.93
C VAL A 61 -16.80 -13.10 6.27
N GLU A 62 -17.90 -13.13 7.03
CA GLU A 62 -19.18 -12.55 6.63
C GLU A 62 -19.16 -11.03 6.88
N ILE A 63 -19.41 -10.22 5.86
CA ILE A 63 -19.36 -8.75 5.91
C ILE A 63 -20.68 -8.15 5.44
N SER A 64 -21.17 -7.10 6.10
CA SER A 64 -22.36 -6.37 5.67
C SER A 64 -22.11 -5.56 4.38
N GLU A 65 -23.16 -5.29 3.62
CA GLU A 65 -23.04 -4.60 2.33
C GLU A 65 -22.49 -3.17 2.49
N ASP A 66 -22.93 -2.46 3.52
CA ASP A 66 -22.45 -1.13 3.88
C ASP A 66 -20.95 -1.13 4.25
N ALA A 67 -20.52 -2.18 4.96
CA ALA A 67 -19.12 -2.39 5.34
C ALA A 67 -18.23 -2.64 4.11
N ARG A 68 -18.69 -3.38 3.09
CA ARG A 68 -17.97 -3.56 1.80
C ARG A 68 -17.77 -2.24 1.07
N VAL A 69 -18.80 -1.41 1.00
CA VAL A 69 -18.71 -0.10 0.33
C VAL A 69 -17.71 0.81 1.06
N LEU A 70 -17.71 0.82 2.40
CA LEU A 70 -16.74 1.59 3.18
C LEU A 70 -15.30 1.10 2.95
N LEU A 71 -15.06 -0.22 3.01
CA LEU A 71 -13.74 -0.81 2.78
C LEU A 71 -13.21 -0.50 1.38
N THR A 72 -14.09 -0.52 0.38
CA THR A 72 -13.72 -0.19 -1.01
C THR A 72 -13.25 1.27 -1.11
N LYS A 73 -13.99 2.21 -0.50
CA LYS A 73 -13.59 3.63 -0.45
C LYS A 73 -12.26 3.82 0.27
N ILE A 74 -12.02 3.09 1.36
CA ILE A 74 -10.73 3.11 2.07
C ILE A 74 -9.62 2.58 1.16
N GLY A 75 -9.86 1.50 0.42
CA GLY A 75 -8.90 0.90 -0.51
C GLY A 75 -8.50 1.82 -1.66
N VAL A 76 -9.43 2.61 -2.19
CA VAL A 76 -9.15 3.62 -3.23
C VAL A 76 -8.30 4.77 -2.68
N ASN A 77 -8.59 5.25 -1.47
CA ASN A 77 -7.87 6.41 -0.91
C ASN A 77 -6.47 6.08 -0.37
N THR A 78 -6.28 4.83 0.08
CA THR A 78 -5.07 4.37 0.78
C THR A 78 -4.28 3.38 -0.07
N SER A 79 -4.31 2.09 0.25
CA SER A 79 -3.72 1.00 -0.50
C SER A 79 -4.50 -0.29 -0.31
N LEU A 80 -4.52 -1.14 -1.34
CA LEU A 80 -5.17 -2.45 -1.27
C LEU A 80 -4.59 -3.34 -0.15
N ARG A 81 -3.28 -3.25 0.08
CA ARG A 81 -2.61 -3.99 1.17
C ARG A 81 -3.14 -3.61 2.54
N TYR A 82 -3.31 -2.30 2.79
CA TYR A 82 -3.85 -1.82 4.06
C TYR A 82 -5.28 -2.31 4.28
N THR A 83 -6.13 -2.27 3.26
CA THR A 83 -7.51 -2.76 3.36
C THR A 83 -7.61 -4.26 3.63
N ILE A 84 -6.74 -5.08 3.03
CA ILE A 84 -6.70 -6.53 3.33
C ILE A 84 -6.36 -6.76 4.80
N HIS A 85 -5.35 -6.08 5.33
CA HIS A 85 -5.00 -6.22 6.76
C HIS A 85 -6.12 -5.69 7.68
N LEU A 86 -6.87 -4.68 7.25
CA LEU A 86 -8.05 -4.20 7.98
C LEU A 86 -9.14 -5.26 8.05
N ILE A 87 -9.37 -6.04 6.98
CA ILE A 87 -10.36 -7.13 7.00
C ILE A 87 -10.02 -8.13 8.09
N THR A 88 -8.79 -8.64 8.12
CA THR A 88 -8.36 -9.60 9.15
C THR A 88 -8.48 -9.02 10.56
N SER A 89 -8.09 -7.76 10.74
CA SER A 89 -8.13 -7.09 12.03
C SER A 89 -9.57 -6.79 12.50
N ALA A 90 -10.45 -6.43 11.58
CA ALA A 90 -11.87 -6.19 11.85
C ALA A 90 -12.63 -7.49 12.10
N ALA A 91 -12.25 -8.59 11.43
CA ALA A 91 -12.77 -9.92 11.74
C ALA A 91 -12.43 -10.33 13.19
N LEU A 92 -11.19 -10.11 13.64
CA LEU A 92 -10.79 -10.34 15.03
C LEU A 92 -11.54 -9.44 16.01
N ALA A 93 -11.77 -8.18 15.65
CA ALA A 93 -12.58 -7.26 16.44
C ALA A 93 -14.02 -7.79 16.59
N CYS A 94 -14.66 -8.18 15.49
CA CYS A 94 -16.01 -8.73 15.48
C CYS A 94 -16.14 -9.99 16.35
N GLN A 95 -15.18 -10.93 16.23
CA GLN A 95 -15.12 -12.15 17.04
C GLN A 95 -15.05 -11.85 18.55
N LYS A 96 -14.33 -10.79 18.94
CA LYS A 96 -14.23 -10.38 20.36
C LYS A 96 -15.59 -9.99 20.94
N TRP A 97 -16.48 -9.42 20.13
CA TRP A 97 -17.84 -9.03 20.51
C TRP A 97 -18.86 -10.14 20.30
N LYS A 98 -18.41 -11.35 19.90
CA LYS A 98 -19.26 -12.49 19.52
C LYS A 98 -20.21 -12.15 18.35
N GLY A 99 -19.85 -11.16 17.54
CA GLY A 99 -20.53 -10.87 16.27
C GLY A 99 -20.18 -11.95 15.25
N LYS A 100 -21.17 -12.35 14.44
CA LYS A 100 -20.98 -13.28 13.32
C LYS A 100 -20.72 -12.54 12.01
N ILE A 101 -21.26 -11.33 11.87
CA ILE A 101 -21.19 -10.49 10.69
C ILE A 101 -20.42 -9.23 11.06
N MET A 102 -19.44 -8.88 10.24
CA MET A 102 -18.63 -7.69 10.41
C MET A 102 -19.39 -6.45 9.94
N GLU A 103 -19.52 -5.48 10.84
CA GLU A 103 -20.28 -4.25 10.60
C GLU A 103 -19.36 -3.05 10.35
N VAL A 104 -19.95 -1.94 9.90
CA VAL A 104 -19.25 -0.67 9.66
C VAL A 104 -18.53 -0.15 10.91
N GLU A 105 -19.09 -0.40 12.10
CA GLU A 105 -18.51 0.02 13.37
C GLU A 105 -17.18 -0.70 13.67
N ASP A 106 -17.07 -2.00 13.34
CA ASP A 106 -15.85 -2.78 13.51
C ASP A 106 -14.72 -2.21 12.64
N ILE A 107 -15.03 -1.90 11.37
CA ILE A 107 -14.05 -1.30 10.45
C ILE A 107 -13.62 0.08 10.94
N THR A 108 -14.57 0.93 11.34
CA THR A 108 -14.28 2.29 11.82
C THR A 108 -13.38 2.26 13.05
N ARG A 109 -13.64 1.32 13.96
CA ARG A 109 -12.82 1.11 15.15
C ARG A 109 -11.40 0.71 14.78
N VAL A 110 -11.23 -0.31 13.93
CA VAL A 110 -9.90 -0.77 13.51
C VAL A 110 -9.15 0.29 12.71
N TYR A 111 -9.85 1.06 11.87
CA TYR A 111 -9.29 2.17 11.11
C TYR A 111 -8.72 3.30 12.00
N ASN A 112 -9.30 3.50 13.19
CA ASN A 112 -8.79 4.42 14.20
C ASN A 112 -7.60 3.86 14.99
N LEU A 113 -7.52 2.54 15.16
CA LEU A 113 -6.38 1.89 15.83
C LEU A 113 -5.15 1.81 14.92
N PHE A 114 -5.34 1.47 13.64
CA PHE A 114 -4.25 1.23 12.70
C PHE A 114 -4.17 2.33 11.66
N TYR A 115 -3.05 3.05 11.64
CA TYR A 115 -2.81 4.15 10.72
C TYR A 115 -2.25 3.64 9.38
N ASP A 116 -2.67 4.29 8.29
CA ASP A 116 -2.04 4.14 6.97
C ASP A 116 -0.75 4.98 6.89
N VAL A 117 0.14 4.67 5.95
CA VAL A 117 1.42 5.35 5.72
C VAL A 117 1.23 6.86 5.64
N LYS A 118 0.30 7.35 4.81
CA LYS A 118 0.03 8.79 4.64
C LYS A 118 -0.37 9.49 5.94
N ARG A 119 -1.21 8.83 6.75
CA ARG A 119 -1.66 9.37 8.05
C ARG A 119 -0.55 9.30 9.10
N SER A 120 0.27 8.25 9.07
CA SER A 120 1.40 8.09 9.98
C SER A 120 2.51 9.12 9.71
N THR A 121 2.78 9.46 8.44
CA THR A 121 3.75 10.50 8.09
C THR A 121 3.26 11.88 8.50
N GLN A 122 1.97 12.18 8.30
CA GLN A 122 1.38 13.44 8.75
C GLN A 122 1.44 13.57 10.28
N TYR A 123 1.09 12.50 11.01
CA TYR A 123 1.21 12.47 12.46
C TYR A 123 2.66 12.73 12.90
N LEU A 124 3.64 12.11 12.24
CA LEU A 124 5.06 12.33 12.54
C LEU A 124 5.49 13.79 12.30
N MET A 125 5.00 14.42 11.23
CA MET A 125 5.27 15.83 10.92
C MET A 125 4.66 16.78 11.96
N GLU A 126 3.43 16.52 12.40
CA GLU A 126 2.75 17.35 13.42
C GLU A 126 3.45 17.27 14.78
N TYR A 127 3.94 16.09 15.15
CA TYR A 127 4.61 15.84 16.43
C TYR A 127 6.14 15.91 16.33
N GLN A 128 6.70 16.45 15.25
CA GLN A 128 8.14 16.48 14.96
C GLN A 128 8.98 17.08 16.10
N SER A 129 8.43 18.02 16.88
CA SER A 129 9.09 18.64 18.03
C SER A 129 9.33 17.69 19.21
N GLN A 130 8.61 16.57 19.28
CA GLN A 130 8.70 15.56 20.33
C GLN A 130 9.65 14.40 19.95
N TYR A 131 10.07 14.33 18.68
CA TYR A 131 10.97 13.28 18.20
C TYR A 131 12.44 13.73 18.24
N MET A 132 13.32 12.79 18.62
CA MET A 132 14.74 13.07 18.90
C MET A 132 15.58 13.50 17.69
N PHE A 133 15.20 13.14 16.47
CA PHE A 133 16.01 13.39 15.28
C PHE A 133 15.39 14.47 14.41
N LYS A 134 15.97 15.67 14.50
CA LYS A 134 15.76 16.77 13.56
C LYS A 134 16.89 16.75 12.53
N GLU A 135 16.78 15.90 11.52
CA GLU A 135 17.57 16.02 10.30
C GLU A 135 16.64 15.92 9.09
N ILE A 136 15.79 16.93 8.92
CA ILE A 136 15.39 17.31 7.57
C ILE A 136 16.26 18.51 7.25
N SER A 137 17.39 18.25 6.60
CA SER A 137 18.03 19.32 5.85
C SER A 137 17.05 19.70 4.75
N ALA A 138 16.72 20.99 4.65
CA ALA A 138 15.63 21.53 3.83
C ALA A 138 15.78 21.32 2.31
N GLY A 139 16.70 20.46 1.86
CA GLY A 139 16.97 20.16 0.45
C GLY A 139 16.36 18.86 -0.07
N GLU A 140 15.88 17.94 0.78
CA GLU A 140 15.30 16.66 0.32
C GLU A 140 13.78 16.70 0.15
N ALA A 141 13.09 17.69 0.72
CA ALA A 141 11.64 17.82 0.62
C ALA A 141 11.15 18.23 -0.79
N GLU A 142 11.98 18.96 -1.56
CA GLU A 142 11.60 19.38 -2.93
C GLU A 142 11.70 18.25 -3.97
N GLU A 143 12.57 17.23 -3.74
CA GLU A 143 12.66 16.08 -4.65
C GLU A 143 11.49 15.08 -4.47
N ASP A 144 10.95 14.95 -3.26
CA ASP A 144 9.82 14.04 -3.00
C ASP A 144 8.46 14.64 -3.45
N GLU A 145 8.24 15.95 -3.32
CA GLU A 145 6.99 16.58 -3.82
C GLU A 145 6.90 16.52 -5.35
N THR A 146 8.01 16.72 -6.05
CA THR A 146 8.03 16.65 -7.53
C THR A 146 7.86 15.23 -8.04
N THR A 147 8.30 14.21 -7.29
CA THR A 147 8.10 12.80 -7.65
C THR A 147 6.68 12.31 -7.36
N ALA A 148 6.04 12.82 -6.29
CA ALA A 148 4.67 12.49 -5.93
C ALA A 148 3.61 13.15 -6.82
N MET A 149 3.89 14.33 -7.42
CA MET A 149 2.97 15.00 -8.35
C MET A 149 2.99 14.43 -9.78
N VAL A 150 3.99 13.62 -10.15
CA VAL A 150 4.18 13.09 -11.51
C VAL A 150 3.88 11.58 -11.61
N SER A 151 3.49 10.94 -10.49
CA SER A 151 3.09 9.52 -10.45
C SER A 151 1.58 9.34 -10.46
#